data_AF-C4Z6I7-F1
#
_entry.id   AF-C4Z6I7-F1
#
_cell.length_a   1.000
_cell.length_b   1.000
_cell.length_c   1.000
_cell.angle_alpha   90.00
_cell.angle_beta   90.00
_cell.angle_gamma   90.00
#
_symmetry.space_group_name_H-M   'P 1'
#
loop_
_entity.id
_entity.type
_entity.pdbx_description
1 polymer ?
#
loop_
_entity_poly.entity_id
_entity_poly.type
_entity_poly.pdbx_seq_one_letter_code
_entity_poly.pdbx_strand_id
1 'polypeptide(L)'
;MRKKKKFNISLLAYVLCVIMMIIIIPCIADISGDVFRGKGRMSGYEEDSLYNDFIENNYEGLLEKTEYNTGIGKDIDKDTQDYYTFANAYKKAFNYKVYMNNGEKDKAEQVIKDIDSTQFNNVLFKEALENVKRIYIVILP
;
A
#
# COMPACT_ATOMS: atom_id res chain seq x y z
N MET A 1 -53.86 9.75 56.32
CA MET A 1 -53.09 8.53 55.98
C MET A 1 -52.41 8.72 54.63
N ARG A 2 -51.08 8.89 54.58
CA ARG A 2 -50.32 9.14 53.34
C ARG A 2 -49.96 7.79 52.70
N LYS A 3 -50.59 7.42 51.57
CA LYS A 3 -50.31 6.16 50.84
C LYS A 3 -48.86 6.19 50.34
N LYS A 4 -47.98 5.34 50.88
CA LYS A 4 -46.63 5.13 50.32
C LYS A 4 -46.77 4.40 48.98
N LYS A 5 -46.41 5.09 47.89
CA LYS A 5 -46.41 4.54 46.52
C LYS A 5 -45.31 3.47 46.45
N LYS A 6 -45.66 2.21 46.22
CA LYS A 6 -44.68 1.12 46.03
C LYS A 6 -43.93 1.38 44.72
N PHE A 7 -42.63 1.69 44.82
CA PHE A 7 -41.80 1.86 43.64
C PHE A 7 -41.55 0.48 43.00
N ASN A 8 -41.91 0.33 41.73
CA ASN A 8 -41.73 -0.91 40.99
C ASN A 8 -40.26 -1.01 40.57
N ILE A 9 -39.43 -1.62 41.40
CA ILE A 9 -37.98 -1.82 41.17
C ILE A 9 -37.71 -2.50 39.82
N SER A 10 -38.57 -3.43 39.39
CA SER A 10 -38.46 -4.07 38.08
C SER A 10 -38.65 -3.09 36.91
N LEU A 11 -39.58 -2.13 37.05
CA LEU A 11 -39.79 -1.08 36.04
C LEU A 11 -38.60 -0.10 36.02
N LEU A 12 -38.06 0.23 37.21
CA LEU A 12 -36.87 1.06 37.32
C LEU A 12 -35.64 0.40 36.66
N ALA A 13 -35.44 -0.90 36.89
CA ALA A 13 -34.36 -1.67 36.27
C ALA A 13 -34.49 -1.71 34.75
N TYR A 14 -35.70 -1.93 34.22
CA TYR A 14 -35.94 -1.93 32.78
C TYR A 14 -35.62 -0.57 32.13
N VAL A 15 -36.07 0.53 32.75
CA VAL A 15 -35.79 1.89 32.26
C VAL A 15 -34.28 2.17 32.27
N LEU A 16 -33.56 1.75 33.31
CA LEU A 16 -32.10 1.91 33.37
C LEU A 16 -31.38 1.08 32.30
N CYS A 17 -31.82 -0.16 32.04
CA CYS A 17 -31.25 -0.99 30.97
C CYS A 17 -31.44 -0.36 29.58
N VAL A 18 -32.61 0.23 29.30
CA VAL A 18 -32.89 0.89 28.02
C VAL A 18 -32.01 2.14 27.85
N ILE A 19 -31.85 2.94 28.89
CA ILE A 19 -30.97 4.13 28.86
C ILE A 19 -29.52 3.71 28.60
N MET A 20 -29.05 2.64 29.23
CA MET A 20 -27.70 2.10 28.99
C MET A 20 -27.52 1.65 27.54
N MET A 21 -28.50 0.95 26.96
CA MET A 21 -28.42 0.54 25.55
C MET A 21 -28.37 1.74 24.59
N ILE A 22 -29.14 2.81 24.86
CA ILE A 22 -29.13 4.03 24.04
C ILE A 22 -27.77 4.73 24.06
N ILE A 23 -27.01 4.64 25.15
CA ILE A 23 -25.66 5.23 25.27
C ILE A 23 -24.60 4.35 24.62
N ILE A 24 -24.72 3.02 24.73
CA ILE A 24 -23.73 2.07 24.20
C ILE A 24 -23.73 2.01 22.67
N ILE A 25 -24.90 2.09 22.02
CA ILE A 25 -25.04 2.01 20.57
C ILE A 25 -24.20 3.08 19.82
N PRO A 26 -24.30 4.39 20.13
CA PRO A 26 -23.46 5.41 19.47
C PRO A 26 -21.97 5.23 19.80
N CYS A 27 -21.60 4.82 21.02
CA CYS A 27 -20.20 4.53 21.35
C CYS A 27 -19.61 3.40 20.50
N ILE A 28 -20.36 2.31 20.24
CA ILE A 28 -19.88 1.22 19.38
C ILE A 28 -19.81 1.70 17.92
N ALA A 29 -20.75 2.53 17.47
CA ALA A 29 -20.74 3.08 16.12
C ALA A 29 -19.52 3.98 15.86
N ASP A 30 -19.18 4.87 16.80
CA ASP A 30 -18.02 5.76 16.70
C ASP A 30 -16.70 4.96 16.67
N ILE A 31 -16.54 3.98 17.58
CA ILE A 31 -15.37 3.09 17.59
C ILE A 31 -15.26 2.28 16.31
N SER A 32 -16.38 1.75 15.81
CA SER A 32 -16.38 0.99 14.56
C SER A 32 -15.99 1.88 13.38
N GLY A 33 -16.52 3.11 13.31
CA GLY A 33 -16.15 4.09 12.30
C GLY A 33 -14.66 4.39 12.30
N ASP A 34 -14.06 4.60 13.48
CA ASP A 34 -12.63 4.85 13.62
C ASP A 34 -11.77 3.62 13.27
N VAL A 35 -12.21 2.41 13.61
CA VAL A 35 -11.53 1.16 13.22
C VAL A 35 -11.62 0.92 11.71
N PHE A 36 -12.77 1.19 11.08
CA PHE A 36 -12.93 1.09 9.62
C PHE A 36 -12.10 2.14 8.89
N ARG A 37 -12.05 3.37 9.40
CA ARG A 37 -11.26 4.47 8.84
C ARG A 37 -9.75 4.25 9.03
N GLY A 38 -9.35 3.64 10.15
CA GLY A 38 -7.98 3.19 10.40
C GLY A 38 -7.55 2.05 9.47
N LYS A 39 -8.42 1.06 9.24
CA LYS A 39 -8.17 -0.04 8.30
C LYS A 39 -8.12 0.40 6.83
N GLY A 40 -8.92 1.39 6.43
CA GLY A 40 -8.89 1.94 5.07
C GLY A 40 -7.62 2.72 4.73
N ARG A 41 -6.88 3.20 5.74
CA ARG A 41 -5.51 3.74 5.57
C ARG A 41 -4.42 2.68 5.68
N MET A 42 -4.78 1.41 5.90
CA MET A 42 -3.87 0.27 6.04
C MET A 42 -4.08 -0.78 4.95
N SER A 43 -4.96 -0.55 3.96
CA SER A 43 -5.27 -1.53 2.92
C SER A 43 -4.30 -1.53 1.72
N GLY A 44 -3.43 -0.52 1.64
CA GLY A 44 -2.53 -0.34 0.50
C GLY A 44 -3.20 0.22 -0.74
N TYR A 45 -2.40 0.36 -1.78
CA TYR A 45 -2.79 0.78 -3.12
C TYR A 45 -3.19 -0.43 -3.95
N GLU A 46 -4.28 -0.31 -4.69
CA GLU A 46 -4.78 -1.35 -5.61
C GLU A 46 -4.17 -1.21 -7.01
N GLU A 47 -4.37 -2.24 -7.83
CA GLU A 47 -3.86 -2.33 -9.21
C GLU A 47 -4.13 -1.08 -10.04
N ASP A 48 -5.36 -0.55 -10.03
CA ASP A 48 -5.73 0.66 -10.80
C ASP A 48 -4.81 1.86 -10.48
N SER A 49 -4.40 2.00 -9.22
CA SER A 49 -3.52 3.09 -8.79
C SER A 49 -2.08 2.86 -9.26
N LEU A 50 -1.63 1.60 -9.29
CA LEU A 50 -0.31 1.21 -9.81
C LEU A 50 -0.26 1.35 -11.35
N TYR A 51 -1.33 0.93 -12.02
CA TYR A 51 -1.50 1.06 -13.47
C TYR A 51 -1.43 2.51 -13.91
N ASN A 52 -2.15 3.41 -13.23
CA ASN A 52 -2.14 4.83 -13.57
C ASN A 52 -0.72 5.41 -13.49
N ASP A 53 0.02 5.14 -12.42
CA ASP A 53 1.40 5.63 -12.31
C ASP A 53 2.31 5.04 -13.40
N PHE A 54 2.12 3.76 -13.73
CA PHE A 54 2.92 3.10 -14.77
C PHE A 54 2.68 3.73 -16.16
N ILE A 55 1.42 3.93 -16.55
CA ILE A 55 1.05 4.50 -17.86
C ILE A 55 1.41 5.99 -17.96
N GLU A 56 1.31 6.73 -16.86
CA GLU A 56 1.75 8.13 -16.79
C GLU A 56 3.27 8.28 -16.75
N ASN A 57 4.02 7.17 -16.75
CA ASN A 57 5.48 7.11 -16.58
C ASN A 57 5.97 7.72 -15.26
N ASN A 58 5.11 7.79 -14.25
CA ASN A 58 5.42 8.20 -12.89
C ASN A 58 6.03 7.02 -12.10
N TYR A 59 7.22 6.58 -12.53
CA TYR A 59 7.87 5.41 -11.94
C TYR A 59 8.33 5.62 -10.49
N GLU A 60 8.56 6.87 -10.08
CA GLU A 60 8.83 7.23 -8.68
C GLU A 60 7.59 7.04 -7.80
N GLY A 61 6.42 7.53 -8.25
CA GLY A 61 5.15 7.28 -7.56
C GLY A 61 4.80 5.78 -7.51
N LEU A 62 5.05 5.06 -8.60
CA LEU A 62 4.88 3.61 -8.64
C LEU A 62 5.78 2.90 -7.61
N LEU A 63 7.04 3.33 -7.49
CA LEU A 63 7.97 2.80 -6.50
C LEU A 63 7.49 3.08 -5.08
N GLU A 64 7.06 4.30 -4.78
CA GLU A 64 6.55 4.66 -3.45
C GLU A 64 5.35 3.80 -3.05
N LYS A 65 4.39 3.61 -3.96
CA LYS A 65 3.18 2.81 -3.69
C LYS A 65 3.50 1.32 -3.51
N THR A 66 4.38 0.76 -4.33
CA THR A 66 4.80 -0.65 -4.20
C THR A 66 5.62 -0.91 -2.93
N GLU A 67 6.49 0.02 -2.54
CA GLU A 67 7.21 -0.04 -1.26
C GLU A 67 6.27 0.08 -0.07
N TYR A 68 5.28 0.99 -0.13
CA TYR A 68 4.26 1.12 0.91
C TYR A 68 3.45 -0.17 1.08
N ASN A 69 2.96 -0.74 -0.03
CA ASN A 69 2.21 -1.99 -0.01
C ASN A 69 3.02 -3.16 0.57
N THR A 70 4.30 -3.24 0.21
CA THR A 70 5.23 -4.21 0.77
C THR A 70 5.43 -3.98 2.27
N GLY A 71 5.60 -2.72 2.68
CA GLY A 71 5.83 -2.33 4.07
C GLY A 71 4.67 -2.63 5.01
N ILE A 72 3.44 -2.62 4.51
CA ILE A 72 2.24 -3.02 5.29
C ILE A 72 1.91 -4.51 5.17
N GLY A 73 2.67 -5.27 4.37
CA GLY A 73 2.44 -6.70 4.15
C GLY A 73 1.21 -7.02 3.29
N LYS A 74 0.86 -6.16 2.33
CA LYS A 74 -0.18 -6.47 1.34
C LYS A 74 0.29 -7.62 0.46
N ASP A 75 -0.57 -8.62 0.26
CA ASP A 75 -0.28 -9.73 -0.65
C ASP A 75 -0.12 -9.21 -2.08
N ILE A 76 0.92 -9.71 -2.77
CA ILE A 76 1.17 -9.40 -4.18
C ILE A 76 0.56 -10.54 -5.00
N ASP A 77 -0.55 -10.24 -5.66
CA ASP A 77 -1.19 -11.16 -6.59
C ASP A 77 -0.49 -11.16 -7.96
N LYS A 78 -0.95 -12.04 -8.84
CA LYS A 78 -0.38 -12.22 -10.18
C LYS A 78 -0.57 -11.01 -11.09
N ASP A 79 -1.67 -10.28 -10.92
CA ASP A 79 -2.04 -9.15 -11.78
C ASP A 79 -1.19 -7.92 -11.42
N THR A 80 -0.84 -7.79 -10.14
CA THR A 80 0.01 -6.72 -9.63
C THR A 80 1.51 -7.03 -9.68
N GLN A 81 1.91 -8.31 -9.78
CA GLN A 81 3.31 -8.77 -9.68
C GLN A 81 4.28 -7.98 -10.57
N ASP A 82 3.94 -7.78 -11.84
CA ASP A 82 4.84 -7.11 -12.80
C ASP A 82 5.12 -5.65 -12.41
N TYR A 83 4.18 -4.95 -11.77
CA TYR A 83 4.40 -3.58 -11.27
C TYR A 83 5.45 -3.54 -10.16
N TYR A 84 5.42 -4.48 -9.23
CA TYR A 84 6.43 -4.58 -8.16
C TYR A 84 7.80 -4.96 -8.73
N THR A 85 7.82 -5.93 -9.64
CA THR A 85 9.05 -6.34 -10.34
C THR A 85 9.65 -5.16 -11.10
N PHE A 86 8.81 -4.40 -11.81
CA PHE A 86 9.24 -3.22 -12.57
C PHE A 86 9.74 -2.10 -11.67
N ALA A 87 9.01 -1.75 -10.61
CA ALA A 87 9.40 -0.72 -9.66
C ALA A 87 10.77 -1.04 -9.02
N ASN A 88 11.02 -2.29 -8.66
CA ASN A 88 12.31 -2.72 -8.14
C ASN A 88 13.42 -2.62 -9.21
N ALA A 89 13.15 -3.02 -10.45
CA ALA A 89 14.11 -2.87 -11.55
C ALA A 89 14.43 -1.39 -11.84
N TYR A 90 13.42 -0.51 -11.78
CA TYR A 90 13.58 0.94 -11.89
C TYR A 90 14.49 1.50 -10.78
N LYS A 91 14.24 1.12 -9.52
CA LYS A 91 15.09 1.50 -8.39
C LYS A 91 16.54 1.05 -8.58
N LYS A 92 16.76 -0.17 -9.06
CA LYS A 92 18.09 -0.69 -9.39
C LYS A 92 18.75 0.15 -10.49
N ALA A 93 18.02 0.46 -11.57
CA ALA A 93 18.55 1.28 -12.67
C ALA A 93 18.94 2.69 -12.18
N PHE A 94 18.15 3.31 -11.30
CA PHE A 94 18.51 4.56 -10.66
C PHE A 94 19.81 4.43 -9.85
N ASN A 95 19.94 3.38 -9.04
CA ASN A 95 21.13 3.11 -8.23
C ASN A 95 22.39 2.85 -9.06
N TYR A 96 22.27 2.29 -10.28
CA TYR A 96 23.41 2.14 -11.19
C TYR A 96 24.14 3.46 -11.41
N LYS A 97 23.39 4.52 -11.69
CA LYS A 97 23.96 5.86 -11.94
C LYS A 97 24.68 6.39 -10.69
N VAL A 98 24.13 6.13 -9.51
CA VAL A 98 24.77 6.50 -8.24
C VAL A 98 26.08 5.73 -8.04
N TYR A 99 26.09 4.41 -8.24
CA TYR A 99 27.31 3.59 -8.12
C TYR A 99 28.39 4.00 -9.11
N MET A 100 28.02 4.26 -10.37
CA MET A 100 28.96 4.75 -11.38
C MET A 100 29.58 6.10 -10.99
N ASN A 101 28.76 7.04 -10.48
CA ASN A 101 29.24 8.34 -10.01
C ASN A 101 30.19 8.22 -8.81
N ASN A 102 29.97 7.23 -7.94
CA ASN A 102 30.83 6.96 -6.79
C ASN A 102 32.08 6.12 -7.14
N GLY A 103 32.23 5.67 -8.39
CA GLY A 103 33.30 4.77 -8.81
C GLY A 103 33.15 3.32 -8.35
N GLU A 104 31.97 2.94 -7.84
CA GLU A 104 31.63 1.60 -7.34
C GLU A 104 31.27 0.65 -8.50
N LYS A 105 32.22 0.40 -9.40
CA LYS A 105 32.00 -0.32 -10.66
C LYS A 105 31.47 -1.75 -10.48
N ASP A 106 31.95 -2.48 -9.47
CA ASP A 106 31.51 -3.87 -9.23
C ASP A 106 30.02 -3.93 -8.88
N LYS A 107 29.52 -2.97 -8.09
CA LYS A 107 28.09 -2.86 -7.76
C LYS A 107 27.28 -2.43 -8.98
N ALA A 108 27.79 -1.51 -9.78
CA ALA A 108 27.16 -1.09 -11.03
C ALA A 108 27.02 -2.26 -12.02
N GLU A 109 28.06 -3.09 -12.16
CA GLU A 109 28.00 -4.28 -13.02
C GLU A 109 27.00 -5.33 -12.50
N GLN A 110 26.96 -5.54 -11.17
CA GLN A 110 25.97 -6.43 -10.56
C GLN A 110 24.54 -5.95 -10.84
N VAL A 111 24.29 -4.65 -10.77
CA VAL A 111 22.99 -4.06 -11.10
C VAL A 111 22.56 -4.37 -12.53
N ILE A 112 23.48 -4.30 -13.52
CA ILE A 112 23.16 -4.65 -14.91
C ILE A 112 22.72 -6.13 -15.00
N LYS A 113 23.48 -7.05 -14.40
CA LYS A 113 23.15 -8.49 -14.40
C LYS A 113 21.79 -8.78 -13.76
N ASP A 114 21.50 -8.10 -12.64
CA ASP A 114 20.23 -8.22 -11.94
C ASP A 114 19.06 -7.70 -12.79
N ILE A 115 19.24 -6.60 -13.51
CA ILE A 115 18.20 -6.02 -14.37
C ILE A 115 17.98 -6.90 -15.61
N ASP A 116 19.04 -7.37 -16.27
CA ASP A 116 18.93 -8.19 -17.48
C ASP A 116 18.32 -9.59 -17.22
N SER A 117 18.39 -10.08 -15.98
CA SER A 117 17.74 -11.32 -15.56
C SER A 117 16.28 -11.14 -15.13
N THR A 118 15.78 -9.90 -15.09
CA THR A 118 14.39 -9.61 -14.72
C THR A 118 13.42 -10.14 -15.78
N GLN A 119 12.38 -10.85 -15.33
CA GLN A 119 11.33 -11.40 -16.19
C GLN A 119 9.99 -10.78 -15.84
N PHE A 120 9.19 -10.52 -16.87
CA PHE A 120 7.83 -10.01 -16.75
C PHE A 120 6.86 -10.98 -17.41
N ASN A 121 5.65 -11.06 -16.87
CA ASN A 121 4.55 -11.80 -17.50
C ASN A 121 3.99 -11.02 -18.70
N ASN A 122 4.00 -9.69 -18.64
CA ASN A 122 3.48 -8.79 -19.67
C ASN A 122 4.59 -8.03 -20.41
N VAL A 123 4.52 -8.05 -21.74
CA VAL A 123 5.50 -7.44 -22.65
C VAL A 123 5.65 -5.92 -22.46
N LEU A 124 4.58 -5.23 -22.02
CA LEU A 124 4.60 -3.78 -21.82
C LEU A 124 5.65 -3.36 -20.78
N PHE A 125 5.84 -4.14 -19.72
CA PHE A 125 6.86 -3.86 -18.70
C PHE A 125 8.28 -4.07 -19.21
N LYS A 126 8.48 -5.03 -20.12
CA LYS A 126 9.76 -5.23 -20.78
C LYS A 126 10.13 -4.02 -21.63
N GLU A 127 9.19 -3.51 -22.41
CA GLU A 127 9.40 -2.31 -23.24
C GLU A 127 9.68 -1.07 -22.37
N ALA A 128 8.91 -0.88 -21.29
CA ALA A 128 9.15 0.19 -20.34
C ALA A 128 10.55 0.07 -19.67
N LEU A 129 10.98 -1.15 -19.33
CA LEU A 129 12.29 -1.35 -18.69
C LEU A 129 13.43 -1.00 -19.63
N GLU A 130 13.32 -1.34 -20.91
CA GLU A 130 14.31 -0.94 -21.91
C GLU A 130 14.39 0.59 -22.08
N ASN A 131 13.28 1.31 -21.91
CA ASN A 131 13.30 2.79 -21.87
C ASN A 131 14.04 3.31 -20.63
N VAL A 132 13.75 2.74 -19.45
CA VAL A 132 14.44 3.08 -18.20
C VAL A 132 15.94 2.81 -18.32
N LYS A 133 16.34 1.65 -18.86
CA LYS A 133 17.75 1.31 -19.11
C LYS A 133 18.42 2.37 -19.97
N ARG A 134 17.80 2.81 -21.08
CA ARG A 134 18.35 3.87 -21.94
C ARG A 134 18.61 5.19 -21.21
N ILE A 135 17.81 5.54 -20.21
CA ILE A 135 17.93 6.80 -19.45
C ILE A 135 19.03 6.71 -18.40
N TYR A 136 19.07 5.62 -17.63
CA TYR A 136 19.94 5.51 -16.46
C TYR A 136 21.22 4.73 -16.70
N ILE A 137 21.18 3.76 -17.60
CA ILE A 137 22.28 2.87 -17.97
C ILE A 137 22.72 3.28 -19.37
N VAL A 138 23.60 4.28 -19.43
CA VAL A 138 24.25 4.65 -20.70
C VAL A 138 25.10 3.47 -21.13
N ILE A 139 24.58 2.69 -22.08
CA ILE A 139 25.40 1.77 -22.87
C ILE A 139 26.22 2.67 -23.78
N LEU A 140 27.46 2.95 -23.38
CA LEU A 140 28.45 3.50 -24.32
C LEU A 140 28.54 2.52 -25.49
N PRO A 141 28.31 2.97 -26.75
CA PRO A 141 28.57 2.15 -27.92
C PRO A 141 30.06 1.77 -28.02
#